data_AF-A0A7X2MGU9-F1
#
_entry.id   AF-A0A7X2MGU9-F1
#
_cell.length_a   1.000
_cell.length_b   1.000
_cell.length_c   1.000
_cell.angle_alpha   90.00
_cell.angle_beta   90.00
_cell.angle_gamma   90.00
#
_symmetry.space_group_name_H-M   'P 1'
#
loop_
_entity.id
_entity.type
_entity.pdbx_description
1 polymer ?
#
loop_
_entity_poly.entity_id
_entity_poly.type
_entity_poly.pdbx_seq_one_letter_code
_entity_poly.pdbx_strand_id
1 'polypeptide(L)'
;MFDKGLLTLTDIKKTMRGLVGLYILQAFLIVGQAVSLGLVITHLWSGKPLKEQFIYIIGFIISFAGREGLQWWSNRWLDDYARVEAKKLRKTLLEKVFILGPELVQKQGTGHMVTLTLDGISEVEDYIQLTLSKMISMMIVPIVVLAMAFYLDWVSGVILFFIYPLIVLFMIILGYAAKAKADKQFVSFQRLSNHFIDSLRGIDTLKYFGLSKRYANSIYKTSERFRKTTMSVLRVAIL
;
A
#
# COMPACT_ATOMS: atom_id res chain seq x y z
N MET A 1 -2.54 4.61 7.71
CA MET A 1 -3.58 4.36 8.74
C MET A 1 -4.85 4.05 7.98
N PHE A 2 -5.60 2.99 8.34
CA PHE A 2 -6.85 2.65 7.65
C PHE A 2 -7.87 3.76 7.89
N ASP A 3 -8.34 4.40 6.83
CA ASP A 3 -9.37 5.43 6.95
C ASP A 3 -10.75 4.78 7.12
N LYS A 4 -11.40 5.05 8.26
CA LYS A 4 -12.77 4.58 8.53
C LYS A 4 -13.78 5.16 7.53
N GLY A 5 -13.44 6.26 6.85
CA GLY A 5 -14.22 6.84 5.76
C GLY A 5 -14.49 5.86 4.62
N LEU A 6 -13.57 4.92 4.34
CA LEU A 6 -13.79 3.87 3.34
C LEU A 6 -15.05 3.04 3.62
N LEU A 7 -15.31 2.71 4.89
CA LEU A 7 -16.45 1.86 5.28
C LEU A 7 -17.82 2.56 5.11
N THR A 8 -17.82 3.86 4.82
CA THR A 8 -19.03 4.64 4.54
C THR A 8 -19.39 4.69 3.06
N LEU A 9 -18.52 4.19 2.17
CA LEU A 9 -18.78 4.13 0.73
C LEU A 9 -19.96 3.18 0.42
N THR A 10 -20.75 3.56 -0.57
CA THR A 10 -21.93 2.82 -1.01
C THR A 10 -21.53 1.41 -1.50
N ASP A 11 -22.32 0.41 -1.13
CA ASP A 11 -22.16 -1.01 -1.50
C ASP A 11 -20.86 -1.70 -1.06
N ILE A 12 -20.01 -1.05 -0.26
CA ILE A 12 -18.71 -1.62 0.14
C ILE A 12 -18.87 -2.96 0.87
N LYS A 13 -19.91 -3.11 1.71
CA LYS A 13 -20.18 -4.36 2.44
C LYS A 13 -20.56 -5.52 1.52
N LYS A 14 -21.12 -5.25 0.33
CA LYS A 14 -21.46 -6.29 -0.65
C LYS A 14 -20.20 -6.72 -1.40
N THR A 15 -19.41 -5.76 -1.88
CA THR A 15 -18.12 -6.02 -2.54
C THR A 15 -17.17 -6.74 -1.60
N MET A 16 -17.04 -6.30 -0.35
CA MET A 16 -16.21 -6.96 0.66
C MET A 16 -16.62 -8.42 0.91
N ARG A 17 -17.92 -8.73 1.01
CA ARG A 17 -18.38 -10.12 1.20
C ARG A 17 -18.00 -11.01 0.02
N GLY A 18 -18.13 -10.51 -1.21
CA GLY A 18 -17.71 -11.23 -2.41
C GLY A 18 -16.20 -11.48 -2.44
N LEU A 19 -15.42 -10.45 -2.11
CA LEU A 19 -13.96 -10.55 -2.02
C LEU A 19 -13.53 -11.53 -0.94
N VAL A 20 -14.15 -11.52 0.25
CA VAL A 20 -13.86 -12.47 1.34
C VAL A 20 -13.99 -13.91 0.83
N GLY A 21 -15.07 -14.23 0.10
CA GLY A 21 -15.23 -15.57 -0.50
C GLY A 21 -14.11 -15.93 -1.47
N LEU A 22 -13.73 -15.00 -2.35
CA LEU A 22 -12.61 -15.20 -3.29
C LEU A 22 -11.27 -15.40 -2.57
N TYR A 23 -10.97 -14.61 -1.53
CA TYR A 23 -9.74 -14.73 -0.76
C TYR A 23 -9.68 -15.99 0.10
N ILE A 24 -10.81 -16.50 0.60
CA ILE A 24 -10.87 -17.81 1.26
C ILE A 24 -10.49 -18.90 0.26
N LEU A 25 -11.10 -18.89 -0.92
CA LEU A 25 -10.76 -19.86 -1.97
C LEU A 25 -9.30 -19.74 -2.39
N GLN A 26 -8.79 -18.51 -2.54
CA GLN A 26 -7.38 -18.26 -2.82
C GLN A 26 -6.47 -18.83 -1.73
N ALA A 27 -6.83 -18.69 -0.46
CA ALA A 27 -6.06 -19.22 0.66
C ALA A 27 -6.00 -20.76 0.64
N PHE A 28 -7.10 -21.44 0.30
CA PHE A 28 -7.08 -22.89 0.10
C PHE A 28 -6.15 -23.31 -1.05
N LEU A 29 -6.11 -22.56 -2.15
CA LEU A 29 -5.18 -22.82 -3.26
C LEU A 29 -3.72 -22.59 -2.87
N ILE A 30 -3.42 -21.60 -2.01
CA ILE A 30 -2.09 -21.40 -1.45
C ILE A 30 -1.68 -22.62 -0.60
N VAL A 31 -2.57 -23.11 0.25
CA VAL A 31 -2.32 -24.34 1.03
C VAL A 31 -2.13 -25.54 0.10
N GLY A 32 -2.96 -25.68 -0.94
CA GLY A 32 -2.83 -26.74 -1.94
C GLY A 32 -1.47 -26.75 -2.64
N GLN A 33 -0.92 -25.57 -2.97
CA GLN A 33 0.43 -25.43 -3.50
C GLN A 33 1.49 -25.88 -2.50
N ALA A 34 1.39 -25.44 -1.25
CA ALA A 34 2.34 -25.79 -0.20
C ALA A 34 2.35 -27.30 0.08
N VAL A 35 1.17 -27.93 0.17
CA VAL A 35 1.03 -29.37 0.39
C VAL A 35 1.55 -30.15 -0.82
N SER A 36 1.20 -29.74 -2.04
CA SER A 36 1.68 -30.40 -3.26
C SER A 36 3.21 -30.38 -3.35
N LEU A 37 3.83 -29.22 -3.11
CA LEU A 37 5.30 -29.11 -3.07
C LEU A 37 5.91 -29.93 -1.94
N GLY A 38 5.34 -29.88 -0.73
CA GLY A 38 5.83 -30.68 0.41
C GLY A 38 5.78 -32.18 0.14
N LEU A 39 4.70 -32.67 -0.48
CA LEU A 39 4.54 -34.08 -0.85
C LEU A 39 5.52 -34.49 -1.96
N VAL A 40 5.75 -33.65 -2.97
CA VAL A 40 6.76 -33.94 -4.01
C VAL A 40 8.15 -34.10 -3.38
N ILE A 41 8.55 -33.17 -2.50
CA ILE A 41 9.87 -33.18 -1.86
C ILE A 41 10.02 -34.42 -0.96
N THR A 42 9.04 -34.69 -0.09
CA THR A 42 9.09 -35.83 0.83
C THR A 42 9.05 -37.17 0.10
N HIS A 43 8.21 -37.31 -0.92
CA HIS A 43 8.13 -38.54 -1.72
C HIS A 43 9.41 -38.81 -2.52
N LEU A 44 9.99 -37.77 -3.14
CA LEU A 44 11.23 -37.91 -3.87
C LEU A 44 12.38 -38.32 -2.94
N TRP A 45 12.41 -37.77 -1.72
CA TRP A 45 13.39 -38.17 -0.71
C TRP A 45 13.19 -39.61 -0.24
N SER A 46 11.94 -40.08 -0.13
CA SER A 46 11.63 -41.47 0.22
C SER A 46 11.91 -42.50 -0.89
N GLY A 47 12.43 -42.07 -2.06
CA GLY A 47 12.79 -42.95 -3.17
C GLY A 47 11.61 -43.42 -4.03
N LYS A 48 10.44 -42.80 -3.92
CA LYS A 48 9.27 -43.16 -4.74
C LYS A 48 9.48 -42.83 -6.23
N PRO A 49 8.88 -43.58 -7.16
CA PRO A 49 9.05 -43.37 -8.59
C PRO A 49 8.56 -41.98 -9.04
N LEU A 50 9.28 -41.38 -9.99
CA LEU A 50 8.95 -40.07 -10.58
C LEU A 50 7.53 -40.03 -11.18
N LYS A 51 7.02 -41.17 -11.65
CA LYS A 51 5.68 -41.29 -12.24
C LYS A 51 4.58 -40.90 -11.24
N GLU A 52 4.76 -41.23 -9.96
CA GLU A 52 3.83 -40.87 -8.89
C GLU A 52 3.91 -39.39 -8.50
N GLN A 53 4.97 -38.67 -8.89
CA GLN A 53 5.08 -37.25 -8.57
C GLN A 53 4.38 -36.34 -9.57
N PHE A 54 4.08 -36.83 -10.78
CA PHE A 54 3.34 -36.05 -11.77
C PHE A 54 1.97 -35.60 -11.27
N ILE A 55 1.25 -36.42 -10.48
CA ILE A 55 -0.06 -36.02 -9.95
C ILE A 55 0.04 -34.84 -8.99
N TYR A 56 1.06 -34.80 -8.14
CA TYR A 56 1.29 -33.69 -7.21
C TYR A 56 1.81 -32.44 -7.95
N ILE A 57 2.62 -32.60 -8.98
CA ILE A 57 3.06 -31.49 -9.84
C ILE A 57 1.86 -30.88 -10.58
N ILE A 58 0.97 -31.71 -11.13
CA ILE A 58 -0.27 -31.23 -11.76
C ILE A 58 -1.16 -30.52 -10.72
N GLY A 59 -1.30 -31.09 -9.52
CA GLY A 59 -2.02 -30.46 -8.41
C GLY A 59 -1.45 -29.08 -8.05
N PHE A 60 -0.12 -28.95 -8.04
CA PHE A 60 0.55 -27.66 -7.86
C PHE A 60 0.22 -26.68 -8.99
N ILE A 61 0.34 -27.10 -10.26
CA ILE A 61 0.07 -26.24 -11.42
C ILE A 61 -1.39 -25.76 -11.41
N ILE A 62 -2.35 -26.65 -11.14
CA ILE A 62 -3.77 -26.30 -11.06
C ILE A 62 -4.00 -25.32 -9.92
N SER A 63 -3.41 -25.57 -8.75
CA SER A 63 -3.56 -24.68 -7.60
C SER A 63 -2.92 -23.31 -7.83
N PHE A 64 -1.78 -23.28 -8.54
CA PHE A 64 -1.09 -22.05 -8.94
C PHE A 64 -1.92 -21.25 -9.96
N ALA A 65 -2.35 -21.89 -11.04
CA ALA A 65 -3.15 -21.25 -12.08
C ALA A 65 -4.49 -20.74 -11.52
N GLY A 66 -5.15 -21.53 -10.67
CA GLY A 66 -6.37 -21.11 -9.98
C GLY A 66 -6.14 -19.89 -9.08
N ARG A 67 -5.02 -19.85 -8.34
CA ARG A 67 -4.69 -18.73 -7.46
C ARG A 67 -4.48 -17.44 -8.25
N GLU A 68 -3.70 -17.50 -9.33
CA GLU A 68 -3.46 -16.35 -10.21
C GLU A 68 -4.74 -15.90 -10.92
N GLY A 69 -5.57 -16.84 -11.37
CA GLY A 69 -6.88 -16.54 -11.96
C GLY A 69 -7.81 -15.81 -11.00
N LEU A 70 -7.91 -16.27 -9.75
CA LEU A 70 -8.71 -15.62 -8.71
C LEU A 70 -8.14 -14.24 -8.35
N GLN A 71 -6.82 -14.10 -8.28
CA GLN A 71 -6.17 -12.81 -8.01
C GLN A 71 -6.46 -11.80 -9.12
N TRP A 72 -6.34 -12.22 -10.38
CA TRP A 72 -6.65 -11.39 -11.53
C TRP A 72 -8.13 -10.96 -11.53
N TRP A 73 -9.05 -11.89 -11.26
CA TRP A 73 -10.47 -11.56 -11.17
C TRP A 73 -10.76 -10.61 -10.01
N SER A 74 -10.25 -10.89 -8.81
CA SER A 74 -10.40 -10.01 -7.63
C SER A 74 -9.93 -8.59 -7.92
N ASN A 75 -8.75 -8.44 -8.53
CA ASN A 75 -8.21 -7.14 -8.93
C ASN A 75 -9.10 -6.46 -9.97
N ARG A 76 -9.50 -7.17 -11.02
CA ARG A 76 -10.36 -6.63 -12.08
C ARG A 76 -11.70 -6.10 -11.54
N TRP A 77 -12.28 -6.82 -10.57
CA TRP A 77 -13.52 -6.41 -9.90
C TRP A 77 -13.32 -5.18 -9.01
N LEU A 78 -12.23 -5.17 -8.23
CA LEU A 78 -11.86 -4.02 -7.40
C LEU A 78 -11.59 -2.76 -8.24
N ASP A 79 -10.95 -2.88 -9.39
CA ASP A 79 -10.69 -1.77 -10.31
C ASP A 79 -11.99 -1.13 -10.81
N ASP A 80 -12.96 -1.96 -11.19
CA ASP A 80 -14.27 -1.46 -11.63
C ASP A 80 -15.02 -0.77 -10.50
N TYR A 81 -14.99 -1.34 -9.29
CA TYR A 81 -15.60 -0.72 -8.11
C TYR A 81 -14.93 0.61 -7.77
N ALA A 82 -13.59 0.64 -7.72
CA ALA A 82 -12.81 1.82 -7.40
C ALA A 82 -13.06 2.96 -8.41
N ARG A 83 -13.07 2.65 -9.72
CA ARG A 83 -13.40 3.63 -10.78
C ARG A 83 -14.77 4.26 -10.60
N VAL A 84 -15.79 3.45 -10.30
CA VAL A 84 -17.16 3.94 -10.12
C VAL A 84 -17.26 4.87 -8.92
N GLU A 85 -16.68 4.49 -7.78
CA GLU A 85 -16.70 5.31 -6.57
C GLU A 85 -15.85 6.58 -6.72
N ALA A 86 -14.67 6.49 -7.33
CA ALA A 86 -13.84 7.65 -7.64
C ALA A 86 -14.57 8.66 -8.55
N LYS A 87 -15.32 8.18 -9.54
CA LYS A 87 -16.16 9.03 -10.40
C LYS A 87 -17.28 9.72 -9.62
N LYS A 88 -17.92 9.04 -8.67
CA LYS A 88 -18.94 9.65 -7.79
C LYS A 88 -18.32 10.73 -6.91
N LEU A 89 -17.18 10.44 -6.28
CA LEU A 89 -16.44 11.41 -5.46
C LEU A 89 -16.02 12.63 -6.27
N ARG A 90 -15.57 12.45 -7.53
CA ARG A 90 -15.26 13.56 -8.44
C ARG A 90 -16.45 14.45 -8.69
N LYS A 91 -17.61 13.86 -8.98
CA LYS A 91 -18.84 14.61 -9.20
C LYS A 91 -19.23 15.41 -7.95
N THR A 92 -19.25 14.78 -6.78
CA THR A 92 -19.58 15.45 -5.51
C THR A 92 -18.59 16.56 -5.15
N LEU A 93 -17.30 16.35 -5.41
CA LEU A 93 -16.28 17.36 -5.19
C LEU A 93 -16.51 18.58 -6.09
N LEU A 94 -16.70 18.37 -7.39
CA LEU A 94 -16.95 19.45 -8.34
C LEU A 94 -18.25 20.21 -8.02
N GLU A 95 -19.33 19.50 -7.66
CA GLU A 95 -20.58 20.11 -7.23
C GLU A 95 -20.40 20.99 -5.99
N LYS A 96 -19.67 20.50 -4.96
CA LYS A 96 -19.38 21.29 -3.76
C LYS A 96 -18.51 22.51 -4.06
N VAL A 97 -17.52 22.38 -4.93
CA VAL A 97 -16.69 23.52 -5.36
C VAL A 97 -17.54 24.56 -6.08
N PHE A 98 -18.48 24.13 -6.91
CA PHE A 98 -19.39 25.03 -7.61
C PHE A 98 -20.36 25.75 -6.65
N ILE A 99 -20.94 25.02 -5.68
CA ILE A 99 -21.91 25.56 -4.72
C ILE A 99 -21.24 26.53 -3.74
N LEU A 100 -20.07 26.16 -3.19
CA LEU A 100 -19.36 26.98 -2.20
C LEU A 100 -18.55 28.11 -2.85
N GLY A 101 -18.27 28.01 -4.15
CA GLY A 101 -17.75 29.09 -4.96
C GLY A 101 -16.37 29.61 -4.54
N PRO A 102 -16.08 30.90 -4.81
CA PRO A 102 -14.76 31.50 -4.59
C PRO A 102 -14.28 31.53 -3.14
N GLU A 103 -15.21 31.53 -2.17
CA GLU A 103 -14.87 31.58 -0.74
C GLU A 103 -14.09 30.33 -0.30
N LEU A 104 -14.53 29.16 -0.74
CA LEU A 104 -13.81 27.91 -0.49
C LEU A 104 -12.42 27.89 -1.15
N VAL A 105 -12.34 28.36 -2.39
CA VAL A 105 -11.11 28.37 -3.17
C VAL A 105 -10.08 29.34 -2.58
N GLN A 106 -10.50 30.49 -2.07
CA GLN A 106 -9.62 31.41 -1.34
C GLN A 106 -9.12 30.80 -0.03
N LYS A 107 -10.00 30.12 0.72
CA LYS A 107 -9.65 29.51 2.00
C LYS A 107 -8.65 28.35 1.86
N GLN A 108 -8.81 27.51 0.85
CA GLN A 108 -7.97 26.32 0.64
C GLN A 108 -6.79 26.57 -0.30
N GLY A 109 -6.83 27.63 -1.11
CA GLY A 109 -5.83 27.96 -2.11
C GLY A 109 -6.10 27.28 -3.46
N THR A 110 -5.98 28.06 -4.55
CA THR A 110 -6.25 27.61 -5.92
C THR A 110 -5.40 26.40 -6.32
N GLY A 111 -4.10 26.41 -6.01
CA GLY A 111 -3.20 25.30 -6.32
C GLY A 111 -3.60 23.99 -5.61
N HIS A 112 -3.96 24.07 -4.33
CA HIS A 112 -4.42 22.90 -3.58
C HIS A 112 -5.72 22.32 -4.18
N MET A 113 -6.67 23.19 -4.53
CA MET A 113 -7.94 22.77 -5.15
C MET A 113 -7.73 22.09 -6.50
N VAL A 114 -6.81 22.60 -7.33
CA VAL A 114 -6.46 21.99 -8.62
C VAL A 114 -5.83 20.61 -8.40
N THR A 115 -4.83 20.49 -7.53
CA THR A 115 -4.19 19.20 -7.22
C THR A 115 -5.18 18.20 -6.62
N LEU A 116 -6.05 18.63 -5.71
CA LEU A 116 -7.06 17.76 -5.12
C LEU A 116 -8.05 17.22 -6.16
N THR A 117 -8.41 18.06 -7.14
CA THR A 117 -9.39 17.70 -8.18
C THR A 117 -8.78 16.82 -9.27
N LEU A 118 -7.52 17.08 -9.66
CA LEU A 118 -6.83 16.33 -10.71
C LEU A 118 -6.24 15.04 -10.18
N ASP A 119 -5.39 15.14 -9.16
CA ASP A 119 -4.58 14.02 -8.68
C ASP A 119 -5.23 13.32 -7.48
N GLY A 120 -5.81 14.10 -6.56
CA GLY A 120 -6.32 13.58 -5.29
C GLY A 120 -7.40 12.50 -5.44
N ILE A 121 -8.21 12.56 -6.50
CA ILE A 121 -9.25 11.56 -6.76
C ILE A 121 -8.66 10.26 -7.32
N SER A 122 -7.64 10.37 -8.18
CA SER A 122 -6.94 9.21 -8.73
C SER A 122 -6.22 8.45 -7.61
N GLU A 123 -5.60 9.18 -6.65
CA GLU A 123 -5.00 8.58 -5.46
C GLU A 123 -6.02 7.85 -4.57
N VAL A 124 -7.27 8.35 -4.50
CA VAL A 124 -8.35 7.66 -3.78
C VAL A 124 -8.77 6.37 -4.49
N GLU A 125 -8.81 6.36 -5.82
CA GLU A 125 -9.06 5.15 -6.61
C GLU A 125 -8.04 4.05 -6.29
N ASP A 126 -6.75 4.39 -6.38
CA ASP A 126 -5.64 3.49 -6.07
C ASP A 126 -5.69 3.02 -4.61
N TYR A 127 -6.02 3.93 -3.69
CA TYR A 127 -6.15 3.61 -2.27
C TYR A 127 -7.27 2.60 -2.01
N ILE A 128 -8.44 2.74 -2.65
CA ILE A 128 -9.56 1.80 -2.52
C ILE A 128 -9.14 0.41 -3.03
N GLN A 129 -8.56 0.35 -4.23
CA GLN A 129 -8.12 -0.90 -4.85
C GLN A 129 -7.10 -1.63 -3.97
N LEU A 130 -6.04 -0.92 -3.57
CA LEU A 130 -4.92 -1.50 -2.85
C LEU A 130 -5.30 -1.92 -1.43
N THR A 131 -6.02 -1.05 -0.72
CA THR A 131 -6.31 -1.23 0.71
C THR A 131 -7.29 -2.36 0.93
N LEU A 132 -8.35 -2.46 0.12
CA LEU A 132 -9.35 -3.51 0.29
C LEU A 132 -8.77 -4.91 0.00
N SER A 133 -8.08 -5.06 -1.14
CA SER A 133 -7.41 -6.30 -1.53
C SER A 133 -6.44 -6.78 -0.45
N LYS A 134 -5.50 -5.89 -0.05
CA LYS A 134 -4.46 -6.24 0.91
C LYS A 134 -5.01 -6.50 2.31
N MET A 135 -5.94 -5.69 2.79
CA MET A 135 -6.50 -5.87 4.14
C MET A 135 -7.21 -7.21 4.28
N ILE A 136 -8.07 -7.56 3.31
CA ILE A 136 -8.82 -8.81 3.34
C ILE A 136 -7.86 -10.01 3.24
N SER A 137 -6.90 -9.97 2.31
CA SER A 137 -5.90 -11.02 2.14
C SER A 137 -5.04 -11.22 3.40
N MET A 138 -4.54 -10.12 4.01
CA MET A 138 -3.74 -10.15 5.23
C MET A 138 -4.49 -10.72 6.44
N MET A 139 -5.82 -10.61 6.47
CA MET A 139 -6.62 -11.20 7.55
C MET A 139 -6.94 -12.67 7.28
N ILE A 140 -7.34 -13.03 6.06
CA ILE A 140 -7.87 -14.37 5.74
C ILE A 140 -6.75 -15.39 5.56
N VAL A 141 -5.72 -15.06 4.77
CA VAL A 141 -4.69 -16.04 4.39
C VAL A 141 -3.97 -16.62 5.60
N PRO A 142 -3.49 -15.81 6.59
CA PRO A 142 -2.81 -16.37 7.76
C PRO A 142 -3.71 -17.27 8.60
N ILE A 143 -5.00 -16.95 8.74
CA ILE A 143 -5.96 -17.76 9.51
C ILE A 143 -6.16 -19.13 8.86
N VAL A 144 -6.36 -19.16 7.53
CA VAL A 144 -6.56 -20.42 6.79
C VAL A 144 -5.29 -21.27 6.81
N VAL A 145 -4.12 -20.64 6.60
CA VAL A 145 -2.82 -21.32 6.66
C VAL A 145 -2.58 -21.90 8.06
N LEU A 146 -2.88 -21.14 9.11
CA LEU A 146 -2.75 -21.59 10.50
C LEU A 146 -3.69 -22.77 10.80
N ALA A 147 -4.96 -22.68 10.39
CA ALA A 147 -5.93 -23.76 10.57
C ALA A 147 -5.47 -25.06 9.88
N MET A 148 -4.94 -24.96 8.66
CA MET A 148 -4.41 -26.12 7.94
C MET A 148 -3.10 -26.64 8.53
N ALA A 149 -2.24 -25.77 9.07
CA ALA A 149 -1.06 -26.20 9.81
C ALA A 149 -1.44 -27.02 11.05
N PHE A 150 -2.43 -26.57 11.85
CA PHE A 150 -2.96 -27.33 12.98
C PHE A 150 -3.55 -28.68 12.58
N TYR A 151 -4.22 -28.75 11.42
CA TYR A 151 -4.79 -29.99 10.90
C TYR A 151 -3.73 -31.00 10.47
N LEU A 152 -2.61 -30.54 9.89
CA LEU A 152 -1.52 -31.40 9.42
C LEU A 152 -0.59 -31.85 10.56
N ASP A 153 -0.20 -30.93 11.44
CA ASP A 153 0.59 -31.21 12.63
C ASP A 153 0.29 -30.17 13.73
N TRP A 154 -0.32 -30.65 14.81
CA TRP A 154 -0.74 -29.78 15.91
C TRP A 154 0.46 -29.10 16.60
N VAL A 155 1.64 -29.74 16.65
CA VAL A 155 2.84 -29.17 17.28
C VAL A 155 3.32 -27.97 16.46
N SER A 156 3.48 -28.14 15.15
CA SER A 156 3.81 -27.05 14.23
C SER A 156 2.76 -25.94 14.25
N GLY A 157 1.47 -26.29 14.36
CA GLY A 157 0.38 -25.31 14.50
C GLY A 157 0.51 -24.44 15.75
N VAL A 158 0.80 -25.03 16.91
CA VAL A 158 1.04 -24.29 18.16
C VAL A 158 2.26 -23.37 18.04
N ILE A 159 3.36 -23.87 17.47
CA ILE A 159 4.57 -23.06 17.25
C ILE A 159 4.24 -21.84 16.38
N LEU A 160 3.54 -22.03 15.26
CA LEU A 160 3.15 -20.97 14.35
C LEU A 160 2.21 -19.95 15.01
N PHE A 161 1.28 -20.42 15.86
CA PHE A 161 0.35 -19.58 16.60
C PHE A 161 1.06 -18.59 17.53
N PHE A 162 2.20 -18.95 18.13
CA PHE A 162 2.97 -18.03 18.97
C PHE A 162 3.96 -17.18 18.16
N ILE A 163 4.61 -17.77 17.15
CA ILE A 163 5.61 -17.06 16.34
C ILE A 163 4.96 -15.99 15.46
N TYR A 164 3.80 -16.25 14.86
CA TYR A 164 3.16 -15.30 13.95
C TYR A 164 2.81 -13.95 14.62
N PRO A 165 2.11 -13.90 15.77
CA PRO A 165 1.88 -12.66 16.50
C PRO A 165 3.16 -11.98 16.98
N LEU A 166 4.18 -12.75 17.34
CA LEU A 166 5.48 -12.21 17.73
C LEU A 166 6.13 -11.46 16.55
N ILE A 167 6.12 -12.03 15.35
CA ILE A 167 6.60 -11.37 14.13
C ILE A 167 5.80 -10.08 13.85
N VAL A 168 4.46 -10.15 13.96
CA VAL A 168 3.59 -8.98 13.78
C VAL A 168 3.91 -7.87 14.79
N LEU A 169 4.16 -8.23 16.05
CA LEU A 169 4.56 -7.28 17.10
C LEU A 169 5.87 -6.57 16.75
N PHE A 170 6.91 -7.31 16.33
CA PHE A 170 8.17 -6.72 15.89
C PHE A 170 7.99 -5.79 14.68
N MET A 171 7.15 -6.17 13.73
CA MET A 171 6.82 -5.32 12.58
C MET A 171 6.11 -4.03 12.96
N ILE A 172 5.21 -4.07 13.94
CA ILE A 172 4.53 -2.88 14.47
C ILE A 172 5.56 -1.94 15.13
N ILE A 173 6.45 -2.47 15.96
CA ILE A 173 7.50 -1.68 16.63
C ILE A 173 8.43 -1.03 15.60
N LEU A 174 8.91 -1.81 14.63
CA LEU A 174 9.79 -1.32 13.58
C LEU A 174 9.09 -0.27 12.71
N GLY A 175 7.79 -0.47 12.41
CA GLY A 175 6.96 0.49 11.70
C GLY A 175 6.82 1.81 12.43
N TYR A 176 6.63 1.81 13.75
CA TYR A 176 6.60 3.04 14.55
C TYR A 176 7.96 3.77 14.57
N ALA A 177 9.06 3.02 14.70
CA ALA A 177 10.41 3.59 14.63
C ALA A 177 10.68 4.23 13.25
N ALA A 178 10.29 3.54 12.17
CA ALA A 178 10.39 4.05 10.81
C ALA A 178 9.54 5.31 10.61
N LYS A 179 8.28 5.29 11.08
CA LYS A 179 7.37 6.45 11.03
C LYS A 179 7.97 7.66 11.76
N ALA A 180 8.45 7.48 12.98
CA ALA A 180 9.05 8.57 13.76
C ALA A 180 10.27 9.18 13.07
N LYS A 181 11.07 8.38 12.35
CA LYS A 181 12.20 8.86 11.54
C LYS A 181 11.73 9.60 10.28
N ALA A 182 10.70 9.09 9.61
CA ALA A 182 10.11 9.71 8.43
C ALA A 182 9.46 11.07 8.76
N ASP A 183 8.66 11.15 9.83
CA ASP A 183 7.97 12.38 10.25
C ASP A 183 8.98 13.52 10.53
N LYS A 184 10.11 13.21 11.19
CA LYS A 184 11.19 14.19 11.42
C LYS A 184 11.82 14.70 10.12
N GLN A 185 12.00 13.83 9.13
CA GLN A 185 12.54 14.22 7.83
C GLN A 185 11.53 15.02 7.01
N PHE A 186 10.25 14.67 7.09
CA PHE A 186 9.17 15.36 6.39
C PHE A 186 9.04 16.83 6.84
N VAL A 187 9.13 17.10 8.16
CA VAL A 187 9.14 18.47 8.68
C VAL A 187 10.32 19.28 8.14
N SER A 188 11.50 18.66 8.02
CA SER A 188 12.70 19.32 7.48
C SER A 188 12.54 19.64 5.99
N PHE A 189 11.95 18.72 5.23
CA PHE A 189 11.61 18.93 3.81
C PHE A 189 10.60 20.08 3.63
N GLN A 190 9.56 20.15 4.46
CA GLN A 190 8.53 21.17 4.33
C GLN A 190 9.08 22.58 4.59
N ARG A 191 9.99 22.74 5.58
CA ARG A 191 10.70 24.02 5.81
C ARG A 191 11.55 24.44 4.62
N LEU A 192 12.27 23.50 4.00
CA LEU A 192 13.06 23.77 2.80
C LEU A 192 12.16 24.20 1.64
N SER A 193 11.07 23.47 1.40
CA SER A 193 10.13 23.75 0.31
C SER A 193 9.50 25.14 0.45
N ASN A 194 9.05 25.50 1.65
CA ASN A 194 8.50 26.83 1.93
C ASN A 194 9.54 27.93 1.66
N HIS A 195 10.76 27.80 2.20
CA HIS A 195 11.83 28.77 1.95
C HIS A 195 12.16 28.93 0.46
N PHE A 196 12.12 27.85 -0.31
CA PHE A 196 12.35 27.88 -1.75
C PHE A 196 11.23 28.64 -2.48
N ILE A 197 9.96 28.34 -2.17
CA ILE A 197 8.81 29.01 -2.79
C ILE A 197 8.76 30.50 -2.43
N ASP A 198 9.03 30.87 -1.18
CA ASP A 198 9.09 32.28 -0.75
C ASP A 198 10.20 33.04 -1.49
N SER A 199 11.36 32.41 -1.68
CA SER A 199 12.46 33.01 -2.43
C SER A 199 12.13 33.18 -3.91
N LEU A 200 11.43 32.22 -4.52
CA LEU A 200 10.96 32.34 -5.91
C LEU A 200 9.93 33.47 -6.06
N ARG A 201 9.00 33.62 -5.12
CA ARG A 201 8.00 34.70 -5.13
C ARG A 201 8.61 36.08 -4.96
N GLY A 202 9.68 36.19 -4.16
CA GLY A 202 10.38 37.45 -3.91
C GLY A 202 11.53 37.75 -4.89
N ILE A 203 11.70 36.99 -5.97
CA ILE A 203 12.89 37.05 -6.82
C ILE A 203 13.08 38.41 -7.48
N ASP A 204 12.00 39.07 -7.88
CA ASP A 204 12.02 40.40 -8.49
C ASP A 204 12.50 41.44 -7.47
N THR A 205 11.96 41.42 -6.26
CA THR A 205 12.41 42.26 -5.15
C THR A 205 13.89 42.03 -4.85
N LEU A 206 14.32 40.77 -4.73
CA LEU A 206 15.72 40.41 -4.49
C LEU A 206 16.66 40.90 -5.61
N LYS A 207 16.16 40.94 -6.85
CA LYS A 207 16.90 41.48 -8.00
C LYS A 207 17.02 42.99 -7.94
N TYR A 208 15.95 43.71 -7.57
CA TYR A 208 15.96 45.16 -7.38
C TYR A 208 16.96 45.61 -6.29
N PHE A 209 17.08 44.85 -5.19
CA PHE A 209 18.03 45.15 -4.11
C PHE A 209 19.46 44.61 -4.35
N GLY A 210 19.75 43.98 -5.50
CA GLY A 210 21.07 43.40 -5.78
C GLY A 210 21.45 42.19 -4.90
N LEU A 211 20.49 41.60 -4.19
CA LEU A 211 20.70 40.49 -3.23
C LEU A 211 20.53 39.10 -3.85
N SER A 212 20.14 39.02 -5.13
CA SER A 212 19.83 37.78 -5.85
C SER A 212 20.91 36.70 -5.76
N LYS A 213 22.19 37.03 -5.99
CA LYS A 213 23.32 36.07 -5.87
C LYS A 213 23.51 35.55 -4.45
N ARG A 214 23.32 36.39 -3.44
CA ARG A 214 23.48 36.02 -2.02
C ARG A 214 22.40 35.03 -1.60
N TYR A 215 21.16 35.30 -1.99
CA TYR A 215 20.03 34.41 -1.75
C TYR A 215 20.13 33.10 -2.54
N ALA A 216 20.56 33.14 -3.81
CA ALA A 216 20.82 31.94 -4.60
C ALA A 216 21.83 31.01 -3.93
N ASN A 217 22.92 31.56 -3.38
CA ASN A 217 23.90 30.79 -2.61
C ASN A 217 23.33 30.21 -1.31
N SER A 218 22.41 30.91 -0.64
CA SER A 218 21.72 30.41 0.56
C SER A 218 20.82 29.21 0.22
N ILE A 219 20.05 29.31 -0.87
CA ILE A 219 19.23 28.20 -1.38
C ILE A 219 20.11 27.02 -1.74
N TYR A 220 21.19 27.23 -2.50
CA TYR A 220 22.14 26.17 -2.88
C TYR A 220 22.69 25.42 -1.66
N LYS A 221 23.14 26.14 -0.63
CA LYS A 221 23.64 25.53 0.63
C LYS A 221 22.57 24.71 1.35
N THR A 222 21.33 25.21 1.37
CA THR A 222 20.21 24.53 2.04
C THR A 222 19.78 23.28 1.26
N SER A 223 19.72 23.36 -0.07
CA SER A 223 19.48 22.22 -0.97
C SER A 223 20.58 21.16 -0.86
N GLU A 224 21.86 21.54 -0.79
CA GLU A 224 22.97 20.59 -0.60
C GLU A 224 22.90 19.91 0.78
N ARG A 225 22.51 20.65 1.83
CA ARG A 225 22.29 20.07 3.16
C ARG A 225 21.16 19.04 3.13
N PHE A 226 20.06 19.35 2.45
CA PHE A 226 18.96 18.42 2.27
C PHE A 226 19.41 17.17 1.49
N ARG A 227 20.09 17.34 0.36
CA ARG A 227 20.63 16.22 -0.44
C ARG A 227 21.53 15.31 0.39
N LYS A 228 22.46 15.86 1.18
CA LYS A 228 23.34 15.09 2.07
C LYS A 228 22.55 14.33 3.13
N THR A 229 21.54 14.96 3.73
CA THR A 229 20.69 14.33 4.74
C THR A 229 19.87 13.19 4.14
N THR A 230 19.26 13.39 2.97
CA THR A 230 18.52 12.36 2.24
C THR A 230 19.41 11.19 1.84
N MET A 231 20.60 11.44 1.30
CA MET A 231 21.56 10.39 0.94
C MET A 231 22.05 9.60 2.17
N SER A 232 22.20 10.26 3.33
CA SER A 232 22.54 9.56 4.57
C SER A 232 21.42 8.63 5.03
N VAL A 233 20.15 9.00 4.83
CA VAL A 233 19.00 8.14 5.16
C VAL A 233 18.92 6.97 4.17
N LEU A 234 19.05 7.23 2.87
CA LEU A 234 19.03 6.19 1.83
C LEU A 234 20.16 5.18 1.99
N ARG A 235 21.36 5.63 2.36
CA ARG A 235 22.49 4.73 2.64
C ARG A 235 22.15 3.69 3.70
N VAL A 236 21.40 4.05 4.74
CA VAL A 236 20.98 3.13 5.81
C VAL A 236 19.83 2.22 5.35
N ALA A 237 19.04 2.62 4.35
CA ALA A 237 17.89 1.84 3.88
C ALA A 237 18.27 0.78 2.83
N ILE A 238 19.43 0.91 2.18
CA ILE A 238 19.90 0.02 1.10
C ILE A 238 21.00 -0.95 1.61
N LEU A 239 21.47 -0.76 2.84
CA LEU A 239 22.39 -1.65 3.57
C LEU A 239 21.60 -2.61 4.46
#